data_AF-A0AAJ2T7L2-F1
#
_entry.id   AF-A0AAJ2T7L2-F1
#
_cell.length_a   1.000
_cell.length_b   1.000
_cell.length_c   1.000
_cell.angle_alpha   90.00
_cell.angle_beta   90.00
_cell.angle_gamma   90.00
#
_symmetry.space_group_name_H-M   'P 1'
#
loop_
_entity.id
_entity.type
_entity.pdbx_description
1 polymer ?
#
loop_
_entity_poly.entity_id
_entity_poly.type
_entity_poly.pdbx_seq_one_letter_code
_entity_poly.pdbx_strand_id
1 'polypeptide(L)' 'MERVGITPANLSILKTGKAKALRFSTLEAICKELGCQPGDILEYVPD' A
#
# COMPACT_ATOMS: atom_id res chain seq x y z
N MET A 1 11.80 10.34 13.17
CA MET A 1 12.41 9.12 12.63
C MET A 1 11.45 7.97 12.92
N GLU A 2 11.07 7.22 11.87
CA GLU A 2 10.43 5.90 11.92
C GLU A 2 9.08 5.76 12.63
N ARG A 3 7.98 6.31 12.08
CA ARG A 3 6.62 5.89 12.49
C ARG A 3 6.08 4.67 11.75
N VAL A 4 6.71 4.31 10.63
CA VAL A 4 6.35 3.12 9.89
C VAL A 4 7.66 2.48 9.46
N GLY A 5 7.89 1.22 9.83
CA GLY A 5 9.01 0.39 9.33
C GLY A 5 8.93 0.09 7.83
N ILE A 6 8.35 1.01 7.06
CA ILE A 6 8.29 1.04 5.62
C ILE A 6 9.28 2.13 5.22
N THR A 7 10.52 1.73 4.95
CA THR A 7 11.54 2.57 4.32
C THR A 7 10.91 3.29 3.11
N PRO A 8 11.32 4.53 2.78
CA PRO A 8 10.75 5.35 1.69
C PRO A 8 10.80 4.70 0.29
N ALA A 9 11.33 3.48 0.18
CA ALA A 9 11.43 2.67 -1.03
C ALA A 9 10.07 2.24 -1.62
N ASN A 10 8.98 2.12 -0.84
CA ASN A 10 7.71 1.56 -1.35
C ASN A 10 6.60 2.60 -1.67
N LEU A 11 6.72 3.86 -1.23
CA LEU A 11 5.70 4.88 -1.51
C LEU A 11 5.70 5.36 -2.97
N SER A 12 6.87 5.42 -3.63
CA SER A 12 6.97 5.93 -5.01
C SER A 12 6.34 5.00 -6.06
N ILE A 13 6.35 3.69 -5.83
CA ILE A 13 5.75 2.70 -6.75
C ILE A 13 4.22 2.65 -6.61
N LEU A 14 3.69 2.82 -5.39
CA LEU A 14 2.25 2.93 -5.16
C LEU A 14 1.70 4.25 -5.72
N LYS A 15 2.42 5.38 -5.53
CA LYS A 15 2.00 6.70 -6.04
C LYS A 15 1.95 6.78 -7.57
N THR A 16 2.77 5.99 -8.27
CA THR A 16 2.83 6.01 -9.74
C THR A 16 1.86 5.02 -10.40
N GLY A 17 1.11 4.23 -9.62
CA GLY A 17 0.22 3.18 -10.15
C GLY A 17 0.96 2.04 -10.86
N LYS A 18 2.30 1.97 -10.73
CA LYS A 18 3.14 0.96 -11.42
C LYS A 18 3.40 -0.28 -10.56
N ALA A 19 2.77 -0.37 -9.40
CA ALA A 19 2.89 -1.50 -8.49
C ALA A 19 2.25 -2.75 -9.13
N LYS A 20 3.08 -3.66 -9.65
CA LYS A 20 2.60 -4.93 -10.22
C LYS A 20 2.17 -5.95 -9.16
N ALA A 21 2.75 -5.87 -7.97
CA ALA A 21 2.45 -6.76 -6.86
C ALA A 21 2.77 -6.07 -5.53
N LEU A 22 2.00 -6.41 -4.49
CA LEU A 22 2.22 -5.97 -3.12
C LEU A 22 2.06 -7.16 -2.17
N ARG A 23 2.87 -7.21 -1.11
CA ARG A 23 2.71 -8.24 -0.07
C ARG A 23 1.53 -7.89 0.83
N PHE A 24 0.76 -8.89 1.25
CA PHE A 24 -0.34 -8.70 2.21
C PHE A 24 0.12 -7.99 3.49
N SER A 25 1.28 -8.36 4.05
CA SER A 25 1.83 -7.69 5.24
C SER A 25 2.09 -6.20 5.04
N THR A 26 2.39 -5.77 3.80
CA THR A 26 2.51 -4.35 3.45
C THR A 26 1.13 -3.68 3.36
N LEU A 27 0.13 -4.35 2.76
CA LEU A 27 -1.25 -3.86 2.73
C LEU A 27 -1.81 -3.69 4.14
N GLU A 28 -1.58 -4.67 5.02
CA GLU A 28 -2.03 -4.64 6.41
C GLU A 28 -1.40 -3.49 7.19
N ALA A 29 -0.11 -3.25 7.02
CA ALA A 29 0.57 -2.12 7.65
C ALA A 29 -0.01 -0.77 7.19
N ILE A 30 -0.32 -0.64 5.90
CA ILE A 30 -0.97 0.55 5.34
C ILE A 30 -2.38 0.72 5.94
N CYS A 31 -3.19 -0.34 5.94
CA CYS A 31 -4.55 -0.32 6.49
C CYS A 31 -4.56 0.05 7.98
N LYS A 32 -3.61 -0.48 8.75
CA LYS A 32 -3.47 -0.19 10.18
C LYS A 32 -3.11 1.27 10.46
N GLU A 33 -2.27 1.88 9.63
CA GLU A 33 -1.86 3.28 9.77
C GLU A 33 -2.96 4.24 9.31
N LEU A 34 -3.65 3.92 8.22
CA LEU A 34 -4.71 4.75 7.66
C LEU A 34 -6.08 4.52 8.31
N GLY A 35 -6.23 3.46 9.10
CA GLY A 35 -7.50 3.08 9.71
C GLY A 35 -8.56 2.67 8.69
N CYS A 36 -8.16 2.09 7.57
CA CYS A 36 -9.05 1.66 6.49
C CYS A 36 -9.02 0.14 6.27
N GLN A 37 -9.91 -0.35 5.43
CA GLN A 37 -9.92 -1.75 4.98
C GLN A 37 -9.15 -1.90 3.67
N PRO A 38 -8.63 -3.11 3.36
CA PRO A 38 -7.96 -3.37 2.09
C PRO A 38 -8.85 -3.09 0.87
N GLY A 39 -10.18 -3.26 1.01
CA GLY A 39 -11.16 -2.92 -0.03
C GLY A 39 -11.27 -1.43 -0.32
N ASP A 40 -10.87 -0.55 0.61
CA ASP A 40 -10.83 0.90 0.37
C ASP A 40 -9.63 1.32 -0.51
N ILE A 41 -8.64 0.43 -0.68
CA ILE A 41 -7.39 0.70 -1.42
C ILE A 41 -7.36 -0.02 -2.77
N LEU A 42 -7.97 -1.21 -2.84
CA LEU A 42 -7.94 -2.08 -4.02
C LEU A 42 -9.18 -1.85 -4.89
N GLU A 43 -8.96 -1.45 -6.14
CA GLU A 43 -9.99 -1.38 -7.18
C GLU A 43 -9.66 -2.41 -8.28
N TYR A 44 -10.68 -3.15 -8.72
CA TYR A 44 -10.57 -3.98 -9.91
C TYR A 44 -10.82 -3.11 -11.15
N VAL A 45 -9.81 -2.99 -12.00
CA VAL A 45 -9.92 -2.29 -13.30
C VAL A 45 -9.91 -3.36 -14.42
N PRO A 46 -11.00 -3.50 -15.19
CA PRO A 46 -11.02 -4.37 -16.37
C PRO A 46 -10.09 -3.83 -17.47
N ASP A 47 -9.57 -4.74 -18.32
CA ASP A 47 -8.75 -4.40 -19.50
C ASP A 47 -9.59 -3.76 -20.62
#